data_AF-A0A7C3FTN0-F1
#
_entry.id   AF-A0A7C3FTN0-F1
#
_cell.length_a   1.000
_cell.length_b   1.000
_cell.length_c   1.000
_cell.angle_alpha   90.00
_cell.angle_beta   90.00
_cell.angle_gamma   90.00
#
_symmetry.space_group_name_H-M   'P 1'
#
loop_
_entity.id
_entity.type
_entity.pdbx_description
1 polymer ?
#
loop_
_entity_poly.entity_id
_entity_poly.type
_entity_poly.pdbx_seq_one_letter_code
_entity_poly.pdbx_strand_id
1 'polypeptide(L)'
;MLQAHLSQEHEAASRKTEAIEAQVEHLTFTGILKEGDRVLDLGCGPGLYASRLCKKGLKVTGVDISRRSIEYATKFAVENNLDIAYRLADFFSINYSEEFDAVMQIYGELNTFSDEKREAFLGMVHKALKPEGLFIFDVTTRELRNKEGAGNRWYLFDGGFWRPGKHLFLEEGFDYPDDDVWLDQYLIVDEKEVTVYRNWFHDYSLHTINDVLEKAGFSILQIWNDLDGTPYEEGGDWLAVVAKKL
;
A
#
# COMPACT_ATOMS: atom_id res chain seq x y z
N MET A 1 11.57 -7.69 5.68
CA MET A 1 10.28 -7.40 5.04
C MET A 1 9.17 -8.38 5.47
N LEU A 2 9.17 -9.68 5.11
CA LEU A 2 8.10 -10.60 5.54
C LEU A 2 7.84 -10.61 7.07
N GLN A 3 8.90 -10.69 7.89
CA GLN A 3 8.74 -10.61 9.36
C GLN A 3 8.12 -9.30 9.83
N ALA A 4 8.38 -8.18 9.13
CA ALA A 4 7.80 -6.89 9.47
C ALA A 4 6.30 -6.86 9.16
N HIS A 5 5.86 -7.48 8.05
CA HIS A 5 4.43 -7.62 7.75
C HIS A 5 3.69 -8.48 8.78
N LEU A 6 4.33 -9.55 9.26
CA LEU A 6 3.70 -10.48 10.21
C LEU A 6 3.77 -10.00 11.66
N SER A 7 4.55 -8.95 11.95
CA SER A 7 4.65 -8.36 13.28
C SER A 7 3.34 -7.67 13.67
N GLN A 8 2.89 -7.84 14.90
CA GLN A 8 1.73 -7.13 15.46
C GLN A 8 2.15 -6.07 16.51
N GLU A 9 3.45 -5.95 16.76
CA GLU A 9 4.03 -4.97 17.69
C GLU A 9 4.10 -3.57 17.08
N HIS A 10 4.18 -3.49 15.74
CA HIS A 10 4.33 -2.25 14.98
C HIS A 10 3.68 -2.37 13.60
N GLU A 11 3.54 -1.26 12.89
CA GLU A 11 2.97 -1.21 11.54
C GLU A 11 4.02 -0.78 10.50
N ALA A 12 5.25 -1.27 10.60
CA ALA A 12 6.32 -0.85 9.68
C ALA A 12 6.13 -1.30 8.21
N ALA A 13 5.25 -2.28 7.94
CA ALA A 13 5.06 -2.83 6.60
C ALA A 13 3.60 -3.20 6.27
N SER A 14 2.73 -3.27 7.27
CA SER A 14 1.29 -3.47 7.10
C SER A 14 0.57 -3.10 8.39
N ARG A 15 -0.74 -2.84 8.27
CA ARG A 15 -1.62 -2.64 9.41
C ARG A 15 -1.72 -3.88 10.30
N LYS A 16 -2.08 -3.67 11.57
CA LYS A 16 -2.40 -4.75 12.51
C LYS A 16 -3.62 -5.53 12.09
N THR A 17 -3.72 -6.77 12.56
CA THR A 17 -4.80 -7.71 12.20
C THR A 17 -6.18 -7.12 12.50
N GLU A 18 -6.36 -6.47 13.65
CA GLU A 18 -7.64 -5.89 14.05
C GLU A 18 -8.08 -4.78 13.07
N ALA A 19 -7.15 -3.93 12.63
CA ALA A 19 -7.43 -2.89 11.64
C ALA A 19 -7.78 -3.50 10.28
N ILE A 20 -7.00 -4.47 9.80
CA ILE A 20 -7.28 -5.17 8.53
C ILE A 20 -8.68 -5.83 8.57
N GLU A 21 -9.05 -6.45 9.69
CA GLU A 21 -10.36 -7.07 9.85
C GLU A 21 -11.50 -6.06 9.86
N ALA A 22 -11.33 -4.92 10.55
CA ALA A 22 -12.30 -3.83 10.55
C ALA A 22 -12.50 -3.23 9.14
N GLN A 23 -11.41 -3.03 8.39
CA GLN A 23 -11.45 -2.53 7.02
C GLN A 23 -12.16 -3.50 6.07
N VAL A 24 -11.82 -4.79 6.13
CA VAL A 24 -12.49 -5.82 5.30
C VAL A 24 -13.97 -5.93 5.66
N GLU A 25 -14.32 -5.86 6.95
CA GLU A 25 -15.71 -5.85 7.39
C GLU A 25 -16.45 -4.63 6.84
N HIS A 26 -15.89 -3.44 6.99
CA HIS A 26 -16.51 -2.20 6.52
C HIS A 26 -16.77 -2.24 5.01
N LEU A 27 -15.76 -2.58 4.20
CA LEU A 27 -15.87 -2.65 2.74
C LEU A 27 -16.92 -3.66 2.27
N THR A 28 -17.07 -4.77 2.99
CA THR A 28 -18.05 -5.82 2.61
C THR A 28 -19.45 -5.54 3.14
N PHE A 29 -19.57 -5.05 4.39
CA PHE A 29 -20.85 -4.72 5.02
C PHE A 29 -21.56 -3.55 4.33
N THR A 30 -20.82 -2.53 3.90
CA THR A 30 -21.38 -1.37 3.17
C THR A 30 -21.75 -1.69 1.71
N GLY A 31 -21.36 -2.87 1.21
CA GLY A 31 -21.60 -3.29 -0.16
C GLY A 31 -20.71 -2.61 -1.20
N ILE A 32 -19.60 -1.98 -0.78
CA ILE A 32 -18.54 -1.51 -1.67
C ILE A 32 -17.92 -2.70 -2.39
N LEU A 33 -17.63 -3.76 -1.64
CA LEU A 33 -17.24 -5.07 -2.15
C LEU A 33 -18.34 -6.08 -1.86
N LYS A 34 -18.73 -6.86 -2.86
CA LYS A 34 -19.84 -7.82 -2.78
C LYS A 34 -19.32 -9.25 -2.96
N GLU A 35 -20.08 -10.20 -2.43
CA GLU A 35 -19.80 -11.62 -2.63
C GLU A 35 -19.75 -11.94 -4.14
N GLY A 36 -18.71 -12.67 -4.56
CA GLY A 36 -18.49 -13.04 -5.95
C GLY A 36 -17.70 -12.02 -6.79
N ASP A 37 -17.48 -10.80 -6.29
CA ASP A 37 -16.67 -9.78 -6.98
C ASP A 37 -15.24 -10.29 -7.21
N ARG A 38 -14.68 -9.94 -8.38
CA ARG A 38 -13.28 -10.21 -8.72
C ARG A 38 -12.42 -9.05 -8.22
N VAL A 39 -11.52 -9.33 -7.29
CA VAL A 39 -10.65 -8.32 -6.68
C VAL A 39 -9.18 -8.59 -7.03
N LEU A 40 -8.48 -7.55 -7.47
CA LEU A 40 -7.02 -7.54 -7.65
C LEU A 40 -6.36 -6.80 -6.48
N ASP A 41 -5.62 -7.51 -5.65
CA ASP A 41 -4.87 -6.96 -4.51
C ASP A 41 -3.41 -6.73 -4.93
N LEU A 42 -3.05 -5.47 -5.18
CA LEU A 42 -1.72 -5.05 -5.66
C LEU A 42 -0.80 -4.72 -4.48
N GLY A 43 0.38 -5.33 -4.45
CA GLY A 43 1.26 -5.27 -3.28
C GLY A 43 0.71 -6.10 -2.11
N CYS A 44 0.12 -7.27 -2.41
CA CYS A 44 -0.65 -8.03 -1.43
C CYS A 44 0.18 -8.57 -0.25
N GLY A 45 1.52 -8.49 -0.32
CA GLY A 45 2.44 -8.97 0.68
C GLY A 45 2.15 -10.45 1.03
N PRO A 46 2.07 -10.81 2.32
CA PRO A 46 1.76 -12.18 2.72
C PRO A 46 0.27 -12.55 2.61
N GLY A 47 -0.54 -11.78 1.88
CA GLY A 47 -1.95 -12.07 1.60
C GLY A 47 -2.90 -11.75 2.76
N LEU A 48 -2.59 -10.70 3.54
CA LEU A 48 -3.35 -10.36 4.74
C LEU A 48 -4.78 -9.92 4.40
N TYR A 49 -4.96 -9.03 3.43
CA TYR A 49 -6.29 -8.65 2.91
C TYR A 49 -6.88 -9.77 2.05
N ALA A 50 -6.11 -10.27 1.07
CA ALA A 50 -6.56 -11.30 0.15
C ALA A 50 -7.22 -12.52 0.84
N SER A 51 -6.62 -13.03 1.92
CA SER A 51 -7.17 -14.16 2.67
C SER A 51 -8.51 -13.86 3.36
N ARG A 52 -8.67 -12.64 3.88
CA ARG A 52 -9.90 -12.21 4.56
C ARG A 52 -11.02 -11.91 3.57
N LEU A 53 -10.69 -11.27 2.45
CA LEU A 53 -11.63 -11.03 1.35
C LEU A 53 -12.11 -12.35 0.74
N CYS A 54 -11.23 -13.32 0.53
CA CYS A 54 -11.62 -14.66 0.06
C CYS A 54 -12.62 -15.35 1.03
N LYS A 55 -12.40 -15.23 2.35
CA LYS A 55 -13.34 -15.75 3.37
C LYS A 55 -14.70 -15.05 3.34
N LYS A 56 -14.78 -13.82 2.82
CA LYS A 56 -16.04 -13.08 2.58
C LYS A 56 -16.71 -13.43 1.24
N GLY A 57 -16.17 -14.42 0.50
CA GLY A 57 -16.73 -14.91 -0.75
C GLY A 57 -16.29 -14.15 -2.01
N LEU A 58 -15.28 -13.28 -1.90
CA LEU A 58 -14.69 -12.59 -3.06
C LEU A 58 -13.71 -13.50 -3.80
N LYS A 59 -13.54 -13.26 -5.11
CA LYS A 59 -12.58 -13.96 -5.98
C LYS A 59 -11.30 -13.15 -6.10
N VAL A 60 -10.30 -13.49 -5.31
CA VAL A 60 -9.11 -12.64 -5.14
C VAL A 60 -7.93 -13.11 -5.98
N THR A 61 -7.29 -12.17 -6.67
CA THR A 61 -5.95 -12.32 -7.24
C THR A 61 -5.00 -11.39 -6.51
N GLY A 62 -3.93 -11.93 -5.89
CA GLY A 62 -2.91 -11.14 -5.21
C GLY A 62 -1.62 -11.07 -6.02
N VAL A 63 -1.04 -9.87 -6.16
CA VAL A 63 0.22 -9.63 -6.87
C VAL A 63 1.24 -8.98 -5.94
N ASP A 64 2.43 -9.54 -5.85
CA ASP A 64 3.53 -8.96 -5.07
C ASP A 64 4.89 -9.35 -5.65
N ILE A 65 5.89 -8.46 -5.52
CA ILE A 65 7.26 -8.68 -6.01
C ILE A 65 8.10 -9.56 -5.07
N SER A 66 7.71 -9.68 -3.80
CA SER A 66 8.40 -10.46 -2.78
C SER A 66 8.06 -11.94 -2.89
N ARG A 67 9.01 -12.70 -3.44
CA ARG A 67 8.94 -14.18 -3.47
C ARG A 67 8.61 -14.79 -2.11
N ARG A 68 9.26 -14.30 -1.04
CA ARG A 68 9.03 -14.81 0.32
C ARG A 68 7.59 -14.56 0.79
N SER A 69 7.02 -13.40 0.44
CA SER A 69 5.65 -13.05 0.79
C SER A 69 4.65 -13.92 0.03
N ILE A 70 4.84 -14.09 -1.28
CA ILE A 70 3.99 -14.96 -2.12
C ILE A 70 4.06 -16.43 -1.70
N GLU A 71 5.25 -16.96 -1.38
CA GLU A 71 5.40 -18.33 -0.88
C GLU A 71 4.65 -18.54 0.44
N TYR A 72 4.75 -17.58 1.36
CA TYR A 72 3.98 -17.60 2.61
C TYR A 72 2.47 -17.54 2.34
N ALA A 73 2.01 -16.57 1.53
CA ALA A 73 0.59 -16.36 1.23
C ALA A 73 -0.05 -17.58 0.58
N THR A 74 0.68 -18.21 -0.37
CA THR A 74 0.24 -19.42 -1.06
C THR A 74 0.13 -20.59 -0.09
N LYS A 75 1.13 -20.80 0.76
CA LYS A 75 1.09 -21.85 1.78
C LYS A 75 -0.09 -21.64 2.75
N PHE A 76 -0.27 -20.42 3.22
CA PHE A 76 -1.37 -20.06 4.12
C PHE A 76 -2.73 -20.33 3.47
N ALA A 77 -2.91 -19.97 2.20
CA ALA A 77 -4.14 -20.23 1.47
C ALA A 77 -4.43 -21.73 1.34
N VAL A 78 -3.43 -22.55 1.02
CA VAL A 78 -3.58 -24.01 0.95
C VAL A 78 -3.96 -24.60 2.32
N GLU A 79 -3.27 -24.21 3.39
CA GLU A 79 -3.54 -24.69 4.74
C GLU A 79 -4.94 -24.33 5.26
N ASN A 80 -5.52 -23.24 4.74
CA ASN A 80 -6.84 -22.74 5.13
C ASN A 80 -7.94 -23.02 4.07
N ASN A 81 -7.64 -23.79 3.02
CA ASN A 81 -8.57 -24.08 1.91
C ASN A 81 -9.16 -22.83 1.24
N LEU A 82 -8.32 -21.81 1.01
CA LEU A 82 -8.71 -20.56 0.34
C LEU A 82 -8.33 -20.61 -1.14
N ASP A 83 -9.29 -20.33 -2.02
CA ASP A 83 -9.08 -20.26 -3.47
C ASP A 83 -8.64 -18.84 -3.88
N ILE A 84 -7.33 -18.60 -3.82
CA ILE A 84 -6.71 -17.29 -4.11
C ILE A 84 -5.61 -17.49 -5.15
N ALA A 85 -5.65 -16.68 -6.21
CA ALA A 85 -4.63 -16.68 -7.25
C ALA A 85 -3.49 -15.71 -6.90
N TYR A 86 -2.40 -16.21 -6.32
CA TYR A 86 -1.20 -15.39 -6.10
C TYR A 86 -0.27 -15.36 -7.32
N ARG A 87 0.36 -14.22 -7.56
CA ARG A 87 1.32 -13.98 -8.65
C ARG A 87 2.56 -13.25 -8.12
N LEU A 88 3.72 -13.88 -8.32
CA LEU A 88 5.01 -13.23 -8.12
C LEU A 88 5.35 -12.38 -9.35
N ALA A 89 5.09 -11.08 -9.27
CA ALA A 89 5.34 -10.15 -10.36
C ALA A 89 5.51 -8.72 -9.84
N ASP A 90 6.19 -7.90 -10.61
CA ASP A 90 6.03 -6.44 -10.52
C ASP A 90 4.64 -6.08 -11.07
N PHE A 91 3.82 -5.33 -10.34
CA PHE A 91 2.50 -4.95 -10.85
C PHE A 91 2.57 -3.99 -12.05
N PHE A 92 3.69 -3.33 -12.33
CA PHE A 92 3.88 -2.61 -13.60
C PHE A 92 4.05 -3.56 -14.80
N SER A 93 4.28 -4.86 -14.55
CA SER A 93 4.44 -5.88 -15.59
C SER A 93 3.18 -6.71 -15.87
N ILE A 94 2.12 -6.55 -15.07
CA ILE A 94 0.85 -7.26 -15.31
C ILE A 94 0.05 -6.59 -16.43
N ASN A 95 -0.76 -7.38 -17.13
CA ASN A 95 -1.51 -6.90 -18.29
C ASN A 95 -2.93 -7.47 -18.28
N TYR A 96 -3.73 -7.01 -17.32
CA TYR A 96 -5.15 -7.32 -17.22
C TYR A 96 -5.98 -6.31 -18.02
N SER A 97 -7.16 -6.71 -18.48
CA SER A 97 -8.07 -5.83 -19.22
C SER A 97 -9.53 -6.15 -18.87
N GLU A 98 -10.19 -5.22 -18.19
CA GLU A 98 -11.62 -5.32 -17.81
C GLU A 98 -11.98 -6.63 -17.08
N GLU A 99 -11.11 -7.07 -16.17
CA GLU A 99 -11.27 -8.36 -15.49
C GLU A 99 -11.81 -8.25 -14.07
N PHE A 100 -11.57 -7.10 -13.42
CA PHE A 100 -11.81 -6.93 -11.99
C PHE A 100 -12.94 -5.94 -11.72
N ASP A 101 -13.77 -6.29 -10.75
CA ASP A 101 -14.82 -5.42 -10.20
C ASP A 101 -14.19 -4.38 -9.27
N ALA A 102 -13.11 -4.77 -8.56
CA ALA A 102 -12.29 -3.84 -7.80
C ALA A 102 -10.78 -4.15 -7.89
N VAL A 103 -9.97 -3.10 -7.79
CA VAL A 103 -8.52 -3.16 -7.60
C VAL A 103 -8.21 -2.49 -6.28
N MET A 104 -7.37 -3.12 -5.45
CA MET A 104 -6.95 -2.63 -4.16
C MET A 104 -5.44 -2.36 -4.18
N GLN A 105 -5.03 -1.21 -3.64
CA GLN A 105 -3.65 -0.96 -3.25
C GLN A 105 -3.69 -0.27 -1.90
N ILE A 106 -3.43 -1.03 -0.84
CA ILE A 106 -3.48 -0.52 0.54
C ILE A 106 -2.06 -0.38 1.07
N TYR A 107 -1.87 0.58 1.98
CA TYR A 107 -0.62 0.90 2.66
C TYR A 107 0.32 1.87 1.92
N GLY A 108 -0.26 2.88 1.25
CA GLY A 108 0.46 4.09 0.84
C GLY A 108 1.49 3.94 -0.29
N GLU A 109 1.48 2.88 -1.09
CA GLU A 109 2.43 2.70 -2.20
C GLU A 109 2.39 3.88 -3.19
N LEU A 110 1.20 4.45 -3.44
CA LEU A 110 1.03 5.60 -4.33
C LEU A 110 1.81 6.85 -3.88
N ASN A 111 2.09 6.99 -2.57
CA ASN A 111 2.96 8.07 -2.06
C ASN A 111 4.40 7.93 -2.56
N THR A 112 4.86 6.73 -2.91
CA THR A 112 6.25 6.47 -3.28
C THR A 112 6.57 6.72 -4.76
N PHE A 113 5.54 6.99 -5.57
CA PHE A 113 5.70 7.13 -7.01
C PHE A 113 5.99 8.57 -7.43
N SER A 114 6.93 8.71 -8.37
CA SER A 114 7.02 9.91 -9.21
C SER A 114 5.76 10.07 -10.04
N ASP A 115 5.53 11.27 -10.57
CA ASP A 115 4.35 11.56 -11.39
C ASP A 115 4.23 10.61 -12.59
N GLU A 116 5.33 10.35 -13.32
CA GLU A 116 5.37 9.41 -14.45
C GLU A 116 4.98 7.98 -14.04
N LYS A 117 5.49 7.50 -12.90
CA LYS A 117 5.14 6.16 -12.38
C LYS A 117 3.70 6.10 -11.90
N ARG A 118 3.21 7.18 -11.31
CA ARG A 118 1.82 7.30 -10.85
C ARG A 118 0.85 7.26 -12.01
N GLU A 119 1.12 7.99 -13.08
CA GLU A 119 0.33 7.95 -14.32
C GLU A 119 0.31 6.54 -14.93
N ALA A 120 1.49 5.90 -15.04
CA ALA A 120 1.58 4.54 -15.54
C ALA A 120 0.81 3.53 -14.66
N PHE A 121 0.91 3.66 -13.34
CA PHE A 121 0.21 2.82 -12.37
C PHE A 121 -1.31 2.98 -12.51
N LEU A 122 -1.81 4.22 -12.46
CA LEU A 122 -3.24 4.49 -12.55
C LEU A 122 -3.81 4.08 -13.91
N GLY A 123 -3.07 4.25 -15.01
CA GLY A 123 -3.46 3.74 -16.32
C GLY A 123 -3.58 2.21 -16.37
N MET A 124 -2.67 1.51 -15.69
CA MET A 124 -2.74 0.04 -15.55
C MET A 124 -3.94 -0.40 -14.69
N VAL A 125 -4.18 0.26 -13.55
CA VAL A 125 -5.35 0.01 -12.69
C VAL A 125 -6.65 0.26 -13.47
N HIS A 126 -6.74 1.39 -14.16
CA HIS A 126 -7.89 1.75 -14.99
C HIS A 126 -8.16 0.70 -16.08
N LYS A 127 -7.11 0.18 -16.73
CA LYS A 127 -7.24 -0.89 -17.73
C LYS A 127 -7.71 -2.21 -17.13
N ALA A 128 -7.20 -2.59 -15.96
CA ALA A 128 -7.54 -3.84 -15.30
C ALA A 128 -9.01 -3.87 -14.82
N LEU A 129 -9.55 -2.72 -14.43
CA LEU A 129 -10.94 -2.56 -13.99
C LEU A 129 -11.94 -2.71 -15.12
N LYS A 130 -13.05 -3.42 -14.83
CA LYS A 130 -14.27 -3.38 -15.65
C LYS A 130 -14.84 -1.95 -15.72
N PRO A 131 -15.72 -1.66 -16.69
CA PRO A 131 -16.52 -0.43 -16.64
C PRO A 131 -17.20 -0.29 -15.28
N GLU A 132 -17.20 0.92 -14.71
CA GLU A 132 -17.77 1.23 -13.40
C GLU A 132 -17.07 0.54 -12.21
N GLY A 133 -15.94 -0.14 -12.43
CA GLY A 133 -15.16 -0.81 -11.39
C GLY A 133 -14.51 0.16 -10.41
N LEU A 134 -14.14 -0.36 -9.24
CA LEU A 134 -13.66 0.43 -8.11
C LEU A 134 -12.15 0.31 -7.91
N PHE A 135 -11.46 1.43 -7.77
CA PHE A 135 -10.12 1.48 -7.22
C PHE A 135 -10.18 1.89 -5.74
N ILE A 136 -9.65 1.04 -4.86
CA ILE A 136 -9.69 1.22 -3.41
C ILE A 136 -8.25 1.33 -2.91
N PHE A 137 -7.91 2.45 -2.29
CA PHE A 137 -6.54 2.69 -1.85
C PHE A 137 -6.50 3.65 -0.66
N ASP A 138 -5.32 3.77 -0.06
CA ASP A 138 -5.03 4.79 0.93
C ASP A 138 -3.72 5.52 0.59
N VAL A 139 -3.63 6.75 1.06
CA VAL A 139 -2.42 7.58 0.98
C VAL A 139 -2.19 8.29 2.30
N THR A 140 -0.93 8.56 2.61
CA THR A 140 -0.56 9.42 3.74
C THR A 140 -0.81 10.88 3.41
N THR A 141 -1.20 11.64 4.43
CA THR A 141 -1.27 13.09 4.37
C THR A 141 -0.04 13.71 5.00
N ARG A 142 0.13 15.01 4.77
CA ARG A 142 1.19 15.81 5.36
C ARG A 142 1.20 15.76 6.90
N GLU A 143 0.04 15.61 7.52
CA GLU A 143 -0.07 15.61 8.98
C GLU A 143 0.65 14.43 9.62
N LEU A 144 0.64 13.26 8.98
CA LEU A 144 1.39 12.11 9.45
C LEU A 144 2.88 12.43 9.49
N ARG A 145 3.42 13.02 8.41
CA ARG A 145 4.82 13.40 8.33
C ARG A 145 5.20 14.48 9.33
N ASN A 146 4.33 15.48 9.53
CA ASN A 146 4.54 16.52 10.53
C ASN A 146 4.65 15.95 11.96
N LYS A 147 3.87 14.90 12.27
CA LYS A 147 3.93 14.19 13.56
C LYS A 147 5.18 13.33 13.71
N GLU A 148 5.57 12.62 12.65
CA GLU A 148 6.78 11.79 12.65
C GLU A 148 8.06 12.64 12.76
N GLY A 149 8.05 13.79 12.11
CA GLY A 149 9.15 14.75 12.05
C GLY A 149 10.34 14.29 11.21
N ALA A 150 11.19 15.24 10.82
CA ALA A 150 12.44 14.96 10.14
C ALA A 150 13.36 14.12 11.03
N GLY A 151 13.67 12.91 10.57
CA GLY A 151 14.68 12.07 11.21
C GLY A 151 16.03 12.77 11.18
N ASN A 152 16.72 12.80 12.31
CA ASN A 152 18.16 13.10 12.39
C ASN A 152 18.74 12.23 13.49
N ARG A 153 18.88 10.95 13.17
CA ARG A 153 19.12 9.88 14.15
C ARG A 153 20.24 8.98 13.68
N TRP A 154 20.91 8.36 14.63
CA TRP A 154 21.90 7.33 14.33
C TRP A 154 21.76 6.16 15.30
N TYR A 155 22.06 4.96 14.78
CA TYR A 155 21.97 3.72 15.53
C TYR A 155 23.15 2.82 15.18
N LEU A 156 23.61 2.05 16.16
CA LEU A 156 24.59 0.99 15.95
C LEU A 156 23.87 -0.35 16.06
N PHE A 157 23.84 -1.10 14.97
CA PHE A 157 23.24 -2.42 14.91
C PHE A 157 24.32 -3.51 14.86
N ASP A 158 23.99 -4.70 15.35
CA ASP A 158 24.80 -5.92 15.23
C ASP A 158 23.98 -6.97 14.47
N GLY A 159 23.97 -6.84 13.14
CA GLY A 159 23.07 -7.59 12.27
C GLY A 159 21.70 -6.93 12.08
N GLY A 160 20.89 -7.49 11.19
CA GLY A 160 19.53 -7.00 10.89
C GLY A 160 19.23 -6.90 9.40
N PHE A 161 18.23 -6.09 9.07
CA PHE A 161 17.72 -5.94 7.71
C PHE A 161 18.76 -5.37 6.72
N TRP A 162 19.53 -4.37 7.14
CA TRP A 162 20.46 -3.64 6.26
C TRP A 162 21.80 -4.35 6.06
N ARG A 163 22.33 -4.97 7.12
CA ARG A 163 23.56 -5.78 7.09
C ARG A 163 23.46 -6.96 8.06
N PRO A 164 24.09 -8.11 7.74
CA PRO A 164 24.14 -9.25 8.66
C PRO A 164 25.12 -9.07 9.82
N GLY A 165 26.09 -8.15 9.71
CA GLY A 165 27.06 -7.85 10.76
C GLY A 165 26.90 -6.44 11.33
N LYS A 166 27.87 -6.02 12.15
CA LYS A 166 27.88 -4.70 12.79
C LYS A 166 27.91 -3.56 11.76
N HIS A 167 27.04 -2.58 11.91
CA HIS A 167 26.95 -1.42 11.01
C HIS A 167 26.37 -0.20 11.72
N LEU A 168 26.78 0.98 11.27
CA LEU A 168 26.20 2.26 11.65
C LEU A 168 25.08 2.59 10.67
N PHE A 169 23.94 2.95 11.21
CA PHE A 169 22.79 3.47 10.47
C PHE A 169 22.68 4.97 10.79
N LEU A 170 22.69 5.80 9.76
CA LEU A 170 22.43 7.24 9.86
C LEU A 170 21.15 7.54 9.09
N GLU A 171 20.27 8.33 9.68
CA GLU A 171 19.01 8.77 9.10
C GLU A 171 18.94 10.28 9.09
N GLU A 172 18.54 10.81 7.93
CA GLU A 172 18.29 12.22 7.72
C GLU A 172 17.01 12.39 6.88
N GLY A 173 16.04 13.12 7.40
CA GLY A 173 14.81 13.51 6.71
C GLY A 173 14.95 14.89 6.10
N PHE A 174 14.47 15.05 4.87
CA PHE A 174 14.42 16.33 4.16
C PHE A 174 12.99 16.65 3.78
N ASP A 175 12.58 17.87 4.10
CA ASP A 175 11.24 18.36 3.85
C ASP A 175 11.21 19.37 2.70
N TYR A 176 10.31 19.15 1.73
CA TYR A 176 10.07 20.01 0.56
C TYR A 176 8.59 20.43 0.53
N PRO A 177 8.19 21.40 1.37
CA PRO A 177 6.77 21.76 1.57
C PRO A 177 6.08 22.35 0.35
N ASP A 178 6.81 23.02 -0.54
CA ASP A 178 6.23 23.65 -1.72
C ASP A 178 5.77 22.61 -2.78
N ASP A 179 6.27 21.38 -2.67
CA ASP A 179 5.99 20.27 -3.60
C ASP A 179 5.21 19.12 -2.94
N ASP A 180 4.84 19.24 -1.66
CA ASP A 180 4.30 18.13 -0.84
C ASP A 180 5.19 16.88 -0.84
N VAL A 181 6.50 17.07 -0.97
CA VAL A 181 7.50 15.99 -1.06
C VAL A 181 8.31 15.87 0.22
N TRP A 182 8.60 14.61 0.57
CA TRP A 182 9.49 14.25 1.66
C TRP A 182 10.53 13.23 1.21
N LEU A 183 11.74 13.34 1.73
CA LEU A 183 12.81 12.37 1.51
C LEU A 183 13.32 11.83 2.84
N ASP A 184 13.20 10.52 3.03
CA ASP A 184 13.96 9.80 4.06
C ASP A 184 15.25 9.26 3.43
N GLN A 185 16.40 9.73 3.93
CA GLN A 185 17.71 9.27 3.49
C GLN A 185 18.37 8.43 4.59
N TYR A 186 18.83 7.23 4.20
CA TYR A 186 19.58 6.36 5.09
C TYR A 186 20.99 6.11 4.56
N LEU A 187 22.00 6.32 5.41
CA LEU A 187 23.38 5.91 5.14
C LEU A 187 23.70 4.71 6.01
N ILE A 188 23.95 3.57 5.36
CA ILE A 188 24.35 2.33 6.00
C ILE A 188 25.87 2.18 5.83
N VAL A 189 26.60 2.25 6.94
CA VAL A 189 28.06 2.24 6.97
C VAL A 189 28.55 0.99 7.69
N ASP A 190 29.36 0.18 7.01
CA ASP A 190 30.11 -0.91 7.63
C ASP A 190 31.62 -0.77 7.33
N GLU A 191 32.44 -1.76 7.71
CA GLU A 191 33.89 -1.72 7.49
C GLU A 191 34.30 -1.73 6.01
N LYS A 192 33.40 -2.10 5.10
CA LYS A 192 33.69 -2.29 3.67
C LYS A 192 33.21 -1.12 2.84
N GLU A 193 32.00 -0.62 3.09
CA GLU A 193 31.37 0.38 2.23
C GLU A 193 30.34 1.25 2.95
N VAL A 194 29.93 2.30 2.24
CA VAL A 194 28.76 3.13 2.56
C VAL A 194 27.72 2.92 1.47
N THR A 195 26.51 2.51 1.84
CA THR A 195 25.36 2.50 0.93
C THR A 195 24.37 3.59 1.31
N VAL A 196 23.91 4.34 0.32
CA VAL A 196 22.89 5.40 0.50
C VAL A 196 21.58 4.91 -0.07
N TYR A 197 20.53 4.96 0.74
CA TYR A 197 19.15 4.71 0.33
C TYR A 197 18.35 6.01 0.42
N ARG A 198 17.45 6.22 -0.54
CA ARG A 198 16.58 7.39 -0.62
C ARG A 198 15.16 6.94 -0.90
N ASN A 199 14.29 7.19 0.06
CA ASN A 199 12.87 6.92 -0.07
C ASN A 199 12.15 8.26 -0.22
N TRP A 200 11.61 8.48 -1.42
CA TRP A 200 10.85 9.67 -1.75
C TRP A 200 9.38 9.40 -1.54
N PHE A 201 8.69 10.38 -0.96
CA PHE A 201 7.27 10.33 -0.69
C PHE A 201 6.64 11.63 -1.17
N HIS A 202 5.46 11.52 -1.75
CA HIS A 202 4.58 12.62 -2.10
C HIS A 202 3.32 12.43 -1.26
N ASP A 203 3.04 13.37 -0.35
CA ASP A 203 1.86 13.33 0.50
C ASP A 203 0.67 13.99 -0.19
N TYR A 204 -0.55 13.53 0.09
CA TYR A 204 -1.72 14.07 -0.58
C TYR A 204 -2.68 14.75 0.39
N SER A 205 -3.32 15.80 -0.13
CA SER A 205 -4.58 16.32 0.38
C SER A 205 -5.72 15.72 -0.43
N LEU A 206 -6.97 15.88 0.04
CA LEU A 206 -8.15 15.51 -0.73
C LEU A 206 -8.18 16.21 -2.10
N HIS A 207 -7.72 17.47 -2.14
CA HIS A 207 -7.68 18.23 -3.38
C HIS A 207 -6.65 17.65 -4.37
N THR A 208 -5.40 17.44 -3.93
CA THR A 208 -4.32 17.00 -4.82
C THR A 208 -4.53 15.57 -5.30
N ILE A 209 -5.06 14.66 -4.47
CA ILE A 209 -5.39 13.30 -4.94
C ILE A 209 -6.58 13.29 -5.90
N ASN A 210 -7.58 14.17 -5.71
CA ASN A 210 -8.71 14.25 -6.64
C ASN A 210 -8.24 14.67 -8.04
N ASP A 211 -7.38 15.67 -8.13
CA ASP A 211 -6.80 16.12 -9.40
C ASP A 211 -6.01 15.00 -10.11
N VAL A 212 -5.28 14.18 -9.36
CA VAL A 212 -4.58 13.00 -9.87
C VAL A 212 -5.56 11.95 -10.41
N LEU A 213 -6.63 11.67 -9.66
CA LEU A 213 -7.65 10.69 -10.04
C LEU A 213 -8.45 11.12 -11.27
N GLU A 214 -8.88 12.38 -11.33
CA GLU A 214 -9.64 12.92 -12.46
C GLU A 214 -8.84 12.83 -13.77
N LYS A 215 -7.55 13.20 -13.73
CA LYS A 215 -6.64 13.05 -14.89
C LYS A 215 -6.50 11.60 -15.34
N ALA A 216 -6.60 10.65 -14.41
CA ALA A 216 -6.52 9.22 -14.70
C ALA A 216 -7.86 8.57 -15.07
N GLY A 217 -8.95 9.34 -15.20
CA GLY A 217 -10.27 8.81 -15.58
C GLY A 217 -11.02 8.16 -14.40
N PHE A 218 -10.82 8.67 -13.19
CA PHE A 218 -11.55 8.24 -12.01
C PHE A 218 -12.35 9.39 -11.40
N SER A 219 -13.45 9.05 -10.73
CA SER A 219 -14.18 9.95 -9.84
C SER A 219 -14.23 9.39 -8.43
N ILE A 220 -13.99 10.20 -7.41
CA ILE A 220 -14.12 9.79 -6.02
C ILE A 220 -15.58 9.45 -5.69
N LEU A 221 -15.81 8.26 -5.12
CA LEU A 221 -17.12 7.78 -4.67
C LEU A 221 -17.29 7.92 -3.15
N GLN A 222 -16.24 7.59 -2.39
CA GLN A 222 -16.22 7.69 -0.93
C GLN A 222 -14.83 8.05 -0.42
N ILE A 223 -14.79 8.69 0.75
CA ILE A 223 -13.57 9.06 1.46
C ILE A 223 -13.70 8.82 2.97
N TRP A 224 -12.59 8.48 3.59
CA TRP A 224 -12.43 8.27 5.03
C TRP A 224 -11.02 8.63 5.47
N ASN A 225 -10.77 8.71 6.78
CA ASN A 225 -9.39 8.66 7.26
C ASN A 225 -8.84 7.23 7.37
N ASP A 226 -9.71 6.22 7.38
CA ASP A 226 -9.33 4.80 7.34
C ASP A 226 -10.41 3.98 6.61
N LEU A 227 -10.04 2.89 5.95
CA LEU A 227 -10.97 2.00 5.23
C LEU A 227 -11.94 1.25 6.15
N ASP A 228 -11.80 1.37 7.48
CA ASP A 228 -12.75 0.85 8.47
C ASP A 228 -14.03 1.69 8.60
N GLY A 229 -14.09 2.81 7.86
CA GLY A 229 -15.23 3.72 7.84
C GLY A 229 -15.09 4.91 8.78
N THR A 230 -13.94 5.09 9.43
CA THR A 230 -13.64 6.28 10.23
C THR A 230 -13.91 7.55 9.41
N PRO A 231 -14.87 8.40 9.82
CA PRO A 231 -15.26 9.57 9.04
C PRO A 231 -14.07 10.43 8.64
N TYR A 232 -14.07 10.92 7.41
CA TYR A 232 -13.04 11.86 6.96
C TYR A 232 -13.14 13.17 7.76
N GLU A 233 -12.03 13.51 8.41
CA GLU A 233 -11.76 14.82 8.96
C GLU A 233 -10.49 15.39 8.30
N GLU A 234 -10.53 16.68 8.00
CA GLU A 234 -9.35 17.39 7.51
C GLU A 234 -8.27 17.38 8.59
N GLY A 235 -7.03 17.10 8.19
CA GLY A 235 -5.90 16.95 9.11
C GLY A 235 -5.72 15.54 9.71
N GLY A 236 -6.47 14.54 9.22
CA GLY A 236 -6.20 13.13 9.53
C GLY A 236 -4.90 12.63 8.88
N ASP A 237 -4.25 11.64 9.49
CA ASP A 237 -2.94 11.10 9.05
C ASP A 237 -2.98 10.36 7.71
N TRP A 238 -4.15 9.77 7.42
CA TRP A 238 -4.39 8.97 6.24
C TRP A 238 -5.64 9.49 5.53
N LEU A 239 -5.65 9.28 4.22
CA LEU A 239 -6.80 9.46 3.36
C LEU A 239 -7.07 8.15 2.64
N ALA A 240 -8.16 7.49 3.02
CA ALA A 240 -8.67 6.30 2.38
C ALA A 240 -9.72 6.69 1.34
N VAL A 241 -9.60 6.14 0.13
CA VAL A 241 -10.39 6.53 -1.03
C VAL A 241 -10.96 5.30 -1.74
N VAL A 242 -12.24 5.38 -2.08
CA VAL A 242 -12.86 4.52 -3.10
C VAL A 242 -13.15 5.41 -4.30
N ALA A 243 -12.44 5.16 -5.39
CA ALA A 243 -12.60 5.84 -6.65
C ALA A 243 -13.27 4.91 -7.67
N LYS A 244 -14.13 5.46 -8.51
CA LYS A 244 -14.85 4.74 -9.55
C LYS A 244 -14.28 5.09 -10.91
N LYS A 245 -14.04 4.08 -11.74
CA LYS A 245 -13.63 4.24 -13.13
C LYS A 245 -14.74 4.90 -13.95
N LEU A 246 -14.38 5.93 -14.74
CA LEU A 246 -15.26 6.69 -15.64
C LEU A 246 -15.36 6.08 -17.05
#